data_AF-A0A1H6ZU26-F1
#
_entry.id   AF-A0A1H6ZU26-F1
#
_cell.length_a   1.000
_cell.length_b   1.000
_cell.length_c   1.000
_cell.angle_alpha   90.00
_cell.angle_beta   90.00
_cell.angle_gamma   90.00
#
_symmetry.space_group_name_H-M   'P 1'
#
loop_
_entity.id
_entity.type
_entity.pdbx_description
1 polymer ?
#
loop_
_entity_poly.entity_id
_entity_poly.type
_entity_poly.pdbx_seq_one_letter_code
_entity_poly.pdbx_strand_id
1 'polypeptide(L)'
;MYLTAEIQARDHLRAELDAKRSAFLRQGGVEHRLPGPGEPRTTDANHLGAPKHLPTGDQTQHIHRRKALDKANWQVRQAMIDANGDRLREEASKGAGVAAIALALKLTRADVRTIAAALGVTIPSSKRKQAEQPTLAQLADQVETKPALSAIELLAGRVLAMAAIGKSSREAREATGLKPAKFKALCSSYGITFDEASAGWTATTHGGCQR
;
A
#
# COMPACT_ATOMS: atom_id res chain seq x y z
N MET A 1 -19.34 -14.25 30.17
CA MET A 1 -20.78 -14.23 29.86
C MET A 1 -21.30 -12.79 29.74
N TYR A 2 -20.66 -11.91 28.95
CA TYR A 2 -21.04 -10.47 28.86
C TYR A 2 -21.67 -10.05 27.53
N LEU A 3 -21.58 -10.90 26.49
CA LEU A 3 -22.14 -10.61 25.15
C LEU A 3 -23.67 -10.60 25.09
N THR A 4 -24.36 -11.30 26.00
CA THR A 4 -25.82 -11.43 25.98
C THR A 4 -26.56 -10.18 26.46
N ALA A 5 -26.00 -9.43 27.42
CA ALA A 5 -26.63 -8.23 27.97
C ALA A 5 -26.60 -7.04 26.99
N GLU A 6 -25.49 -6.85 26.25
CA GLU A 6 -25.38 -5.81 25.24
C GLU A 6 -26.26 -6.08 24.00
N ILE A 7 -26.48 -7.36 23.67
CA ILE A 7 -27.41 -7.76 22.60
C ILE A 7 -28.84 -7.44 23.00
N GLN A 8 -29.26 -7.80 24.22
CA GLN A 8 -30.60 -7.52 24.75
C GLN A 8 -30.89 -6.02 24.89
N ALA A 9 -29.89 -5.22 25.29
CA ALA A 9 -30.04 -3.76 25.39
C ALA A 9 -30.30 -3.08 24.02
N ARG A 10 -29.80 -3.67 22.92
CA ARG A 10 -30.01 -3.16 21.55
C ARG A 10 -31.36 -3.55 20.96
N ASP A 11 -32.06 -4.52 21.52
CA ASP A 11 -33.35 -4.97 20.99
C ASP A 11 -34.45 -3.92 21.20
N HIS A 12 -34.39 -3.15 22.28
CA HIS A 12 -35.29 -2.00 22.48
C HIS A 12 -35.08 -0.91 21.41
N LEU A 13 -33.82 -0.60 21.07
CA LEU A 13 -33.50 0.36 20.02
C LEU A 13 -33.92 -0.14 18.63
N ARG A 14 -33.82 -1.46 18.37
CA ARG A 14 -34.33 -2.08 17.14
C ARG A 14 -35.84 -1.97 17.05
N ALA A 15 -36.56 -2.29 18.13
CA ALA A 15 -38.02 -2.19 18.17
C ALA A 15 -38.51 -0.75 17.99
N GLU A 16 -37.81 0.24 18.55
CA GLU A 16 -38.14 1.66 18.35
C GLU A 16 -37.92 2.10 16.89
N LEU A 17 -36.81 1.67 16.28
CA LEU A 17 -36.52 1.92 14.86
C LEU A 17 -37.56 1.28 13.96
N ASP A 18 -37.96 0.05 14.23
CA ASP A 18 -38.99 -0.64 13.48
C ASP A 18 -40.35 0.04 13.63
N ALA A 19 -40.72 0.49 14.84
CA ALA A 19 -41.95 1.24 15.07
C ALA A 19 -41.99 2.54 14.27
N LYS A 20 -40.88 3.29 14.26
CA LYS A 20 -40.72 4.53 13.47
C LYS A 20 -40.77 4.26 11.97
N ARG A 21 -40.12 3.18 11.50
CA ARG A 21 -40.17 2.74 10.11
C ARG A 21 -41.58 2.35 9.69
N SER A 22 -42.30 1.59 10.50
CA SER A 22 -43.69 1.23 10.23
C SER A 22 -44.64 2.44 10.27
N ALA A 23 -44.37 3.44 11.11
CA ALA A 23 -45.11 4.71 11.09
C ALA A 23 -44.86 5.49 9.79
N PHE A 24 -43.61 5.58 9.34
CA PHE A 24 -43.22 6.22 8.08
C PHE A 24 -43.90 5.56 6.87
N LEU A 25 -43.90 4.22 6.80
CA LEU A 25 -44.57 3.49 5.73
C LEU A 25 -46.10 3.69 5.74
N ARG A 26 -46.72 3.74 6.94
CA ARG A 26 -48.17 4.03 7.07
C ARG A 26 -48.56 5.44 6.63
N GLN A 27 -47.63 6.39 6.69
CA GLN A 27 -47.82 7.76 6.19
C GLN A 27 -47.58 7.89 4.67
N GLY A 28 -47.39 6.77 3.97
CA GLY A 28 -47.11 6.75 2.53
C GLY A 28 -45.64 6.98 2.18
N GLY A 29 -44.74 6.92 3.16
CA GLY A 29 -43.31 6.97 2.91
C GLY A 29 -42.84 5.76 2.10
N VAL A 30 -41.96 5.98 1.12
CA VAL A 30 -41.34 4.92 0.32
C VAL A 30 -39.97 4.62 0.90
N GLU A 31 -39.73 3.35 1.26
CA GLU A 31 -38.42 2.92 1.70
C GLU A 31 -37.59 2.46 0.50
N HIS A 32 -36.49 3.17 0.26
CA HIS A 32 -35.54 2.80 -0.78
C HIS A 32 -34.53 1.80 -0.21
N ARG A 33 -34.56 0.56 -0.71
CA ARG A 33 -33.56 -0.45 -0.38
C ARG A 33 -32.37 -0.33 -1.33
N LEU A 34 -31.16 -0.46 -0.79
CA LEU A 34 -29.97 -0.66 -1.61
C LEU A 34 -30.07 -2.00 -2.35
N PRO A 35 -29.78 -2.05 -3.67
CA PRO A 35 -29.88 -3.28 -4.44
C PRO A 35 -28.96 -4.36 -3.86
N GLY A 36 -29.51 -5.58 -3.75
CA GLY A 36 -28.81 -6.74 -3.22
C GLY A 36 -27.68 -7.24 -4.14
N PRO A 37 -26.86 -8.19 -3.67
CA PRO A 37 -25.86 -8.84 -4.52
C PRO A 37 -26.55 -9.52 -5.72
N GLY A 38 -26.20 -9.12 -6.94
CA GLY A 38 -26.77 -9.68 -8.17
C GLY A 38 -27.99 -8.94 -8.73
N GLU A 39 -28.55 -7.97 -8.01
CA GLU A 39 -29.58 -7.09 -8.58
C GLU A 39 -28.93 -6.09 -9.55
N PRO A 40 -29.53 -5.85 -10.73
CA PRO A 40 -29.00 -4.90 -11.70
C PRO A 40 -28.93 -3.51 -11.04
N ARG A 41 -27.70 -3.05 -10.81
CA ARG A 41 -27.43 -1.65 -10.48
C ARG A 41 -27.73 -0.85 -11.73
N THR A 42 -28.95 -0.38 -11.85
CA THR A 42 -29.25 0.60 -12.89
C THR A 42 -28.40 1.83 -12.59
N THR A 43 -27.51 2.20 -13.51
CA THR A 43 -26.93 3.55 -13.57
C THR A 43 -28.03 4.53 -14.00
N ASP A 44 -29.15 4.51 -13.29
CA ASP A 44 -30.28 5.38 -13.53
C ASP A 44 -30.00 6.72 -12.86
N ALA A 45 -28.91 7.35 -13.27
CA ALA A 45 -28.62 8.73 -12.96
C ALA A 45 -29.13 9.62 -14.09
N ASN A 46 -29.63 10.81 -13.76
CA ASN A 46 -29.92 11.85 -14.75
C ASN A 46 -28.61 12.36 -15.38
N HIS A 47 -28.72 13.24 -16.37
CA HIS A 47 -27.57 13.85 -17.05
C HIS A 47 -26.66 14.68 -16.10
N LEU A 48 -27.12 14.98 -14.88
CA LEU A 48 -26.36 15.65 -13.82
C LEU A 48 -25.79 14.66 -12.79
N GLY A 49 -25.92 13.35 -13.02
CA GLY A 49 -25.38 12.31 -12.17
C GLY A 49 -26.14 12.09 -10.86
N ALA A 50 -27.39 12.54 -10.75
CA ALA A 50 -28.28 12.28 -9.61
C ALA A 50 -29.19 11.08 -9.90
N PRO A 51 -29.43 10.17 -8.94
CA PRO A 51 -30.30 9.03 -9.18
C PRO A 51 -31.75 9.45 -9.54
N LYS A 52 -32.27 8.99 -10.70
CA LYS A 52 -33.61 9.37 -11.20
C LYS A 52 -34.75 8.82 -10.34
N HIS A 53 -34.50 7.75 -9.59
CA HIS A 53 -35.49 7.14 -8.69
C HIS A 53 -35.74 7.97 -7.41
N LEU A 54 -34.94 9.00 -7.14
CA LEU A 54 -35.16 9.90 -6.02
C LEU A 54 -36.19 10.97 -6.37
N PRO A 55 -36.95 11.50 -5.39
CA PRO A 55 -37.75 12.71 -5.56
C PRO A 55 -36.92 13.89 -6.08
N THR A 56 -37.52 14.81 -6.84
CA THR A 56 -36.80 15.94 -7.47
C THR A 56 -36.03 16.80 -6.45
N GLY A 57 -36.58 17.04 -5.26
CA GLY A 57 -35.90 17.75 -4.19
C GLY A 57 -34.60 17.06 -3.74
N ASP A 58 -34.65 15.73 -3.61
CA ASP A 58 -33.52 14.91 -3.20
C ASP A 58 -32.48 14.76 -4.31
N GLN A 59 -32.91 14.72 -5.58
CA GLN A 59 -32.01 14.80 -6.73
C GLN A 59 -31.21 16.12 -6.73
N THR A 60 -31.89 17.24 -6.50
CA THR A 60 -31.25 18.56 -6.43
C THR A 60 -30.26 18.64 -5.26
N GLN A 61 -30.66 18.18 -4.07
CA GLN A 61 -29.75 18.09 -2.93
C GLN A 61 -28.53 17.20 -3.21
N HIS A 62 -28.73 16.04 -3.86
CA HIS A 62 -27.63 15.16 -4.25
C HIS A 62 -26.65 15.86 -5.19
N ILE A 63 -27.14 16.59 -6.19
CA ILE A 63 -26.30 17.37 -7.12
C ILE A 63 -25.52 18.45 -6.37
N HIS A 64 -26.17 19.21 -5.48
CA HIS A 64 -25.50 20.24 -4.68
C HIS A 64 -24.43 19.63 -3.77
N ARG A 65 -24.74 18.52 -3.09
CA ARG A 65 -23.79 17.80 -2.24
C ARG A 65 -22.59 17.32 -3.03
N ARG A 66 -22.80 16.77 -4.23
CA ARG A 66 -21.72 16.33 -5.12
C ARG A 66 -20.84 17.49 -5.56
N LYS A 67 -21.44 18.60 -6.03
CA LYS A 67 -20.70 19.82 -6.38
C LYS A 67 -19.90 20.38 -5.19
N ALA A 68 -20.47 20.36 -3.99
CA ALA A 68 -19.78 20.80 -2.78
C ALA A 68 -18.59 19.90 -2.43
N LEU A 69 -18.75 18.58 -2.55
CA LEU A 69 -17.66 17.62 -2.37
C LEU A 69 -16.57 17.79 -3.42
N ASP A 70 -16.93 17.98 -4.69
CA ASP A 70 -15.97 18.23 -5.77
C ASP A 70 -15.18 19.51 -5.52
N LYS A 71 -15.85 20.58 -5.09
CA LYS A 71 -15.22 21.84 -4.68
C LYS A 71 -14.28 21.66 -3.49
N ALA A 72 -14.72 20.95 -2.44
CA ALA A 72 -13.90 20.68 -1.27
C ALA A 72 -12.66 19.84 -1.62
N ASN A 73 -12.84 18.78 -2.44
CA ASN A 73 -11.74 17.95 -2.92
C ASN A 73 -10.73 18.76 -3.75
N TRP A 74 -11.22 19.65 -4.61
CA TRP A 74 -10.37 20.56 -5.37
C TRP A 74 -9.59 21.49 -4.44
N GLN A 75 -10.23 22.09 -3.45
CA GLN A 75 -9.58 22.96 -2.46
C GLN A 75 -8.51 22.23 -1.66
N VAL A 76 -8.78 21.00 -1.22
CA VAL A 76 -7.81 20.15 -0.51
C VAL A 76 -6.60 19.85 -1.40
N ARG A 77 -6.83 19.52 -2.67
CA ARG A 77 -5.73 19.29 -3.63
C ARG A 77 -4.91 20.56 -3.85
N GLN A 78 -5.56 21.71 -3.98
CA GLN A 78 -4.88 22.98 -4.16
C GLN A 78 -4.03 23.34 -2.94
N ALA A 79 -4.59 23.25 -1.73
CA ALA A 79 -3.86 23.48 -0.49
C ALA A 79 -2.66 22.52 -0.33
N MET A 80 -2.81 21.26 -0.73
CA MET A 80 -1.71 20.29 -0.75
C MET A 80 -0.60 20.70 -1.72
N ILE A 81 -0.95 21.19 -2.91
CA ILE A 81 0.02 21.70 -3.91
C ILE A 81 0.73 22.94 -3.37
N ASP A 82 -0.02 23.90 -2.82
CA ASP A 82 0.53 25.16 -2.31
C ASP A 82 1.47 24.91 -1.12
N ALA A 83 1.12 23.99 -0.21
CA ALA A 83 1.93 23.68 0.97
C ALA A 83 3.22 22.90 0.66
N ASN A 84 3.26 22.12 -0.41
CA ASN A 84 4.35 21.18 -0.70
C ASN A 84 5.08 21.45 -2.00
N GLY A 85 4.57 22.34 -2.85
CA GLY A 85 5.07 22.53 -4.21
C GLY A 85 6.52 22.99 -4.28
N ASP A 86 6.89 23.98 -3.48
CA ASP A 86 8.26 24.51 -3.47
C ASP A 86 9.26 23.49 -2.94
N ARG A 87 8.91 22.79 -1.85
CA ARG A 87 9.76 21.72 -1.29
C ARG A 87 9.89 20.54 -2.27
N LEU A 88 8.82 20.22 -3.00
CA LEU A 88 8.88 19.18 -4.05
C LEU A 88 9.81 19.60 -5.19
N ARG A 89 9.75 20.86 -5.65
CA ARG A 89 10.67 21.38 -6.67
C ARG A 89 12.11 21.35 -6.18
N GLU A 90 12.34 21.75 -4.93
CA GLU A 90 13.65 21.74 -4.31
C GLU A 90 14.23 20.31 -4.27
N GLU A 91 13.48 19.34 -3.75
CA GLU A 91 13.92 17.94 -3.70
C GLU A 91 14.09 17.33 -5.11
N ALA A 92 13.21 17.64 -6.05
CA ALA A 92 13.35 17.21 -7.43
C ALA A 92 14.62 17.79 -8.09
N SER A 93 14.98 19.06 -7.78
CA SER A 93 16.19 19.71 -8.28
C SER A 93 17.48 19.08 -7.72
N LYS A 94 17.42 18.52 -6.50
CA LYS A 94 18.48 17.70 -5.90
C LYS A 94 18.57 16.30 -6.52
N GLY A 95 17.71 15.98 -7.49
CA GLY A 95 17.66 14.68 -8.16
C GLY A 95 16.94 13.60 -7.34
N ALA A 96 16.17 13.96 -6.31
CA ALA A 96 15.42 12.99 -5.52
C ALA A 96 14.31 12.34 -6.35
N GLY A 97 14.19 11.02 -6.23
CA GLY A 97 13.09 10.27 -6.84
C GLY A 97 11.79 10.36 -6.03
N VAL A 98 10.68 9.97 -6.64
CA VAL A 98 9.32 10.03 -6.04
C VAL A 98 9.24 9.40 -4.64
N ALA A 99 9.96 8.30 -4.40
CA ALA A 99 9.94 7.63 -3.10
C ALA A 99 10.69 8.41 -2.00
N ALA A 100 11.79 9.08 -2.35
CA ALA A 100 12.55 9.91 -1.42
C ALA A 100 11.76 11.18 -1.07
N ILE A 101 11.17 11.82 -2.08
CA ILE A 101 10.30 12.99 -1.89
C ILE A 101 9.10 12.65 -1.01
N ALA A 102 8.44 11.51 -1.25
CA ALA A 102 7.32 11.03 -0.44
C ALA A 102 7.71 10.89 1.05
N LEU A 103 8.89 10.34 1.33
CA LEU A 103 9.39 10.19 2.70
C LEU A 103 9.72 11.55 3.33
N ALA A 104 10.41 12.43 2.60
CA ALA A 104 10.83 13.75 3.07
C ALA A 104 9.63 14.67 3.40
N LEU A 105 8.58 14.62 2.58
CA LEU A 105 7.39 15.45 2.74
C LEU A 105 6.27 14.78 3.55
N LYS A 106 6.48 13.53 4.01
CA LYS A 106 5.45 12.72 4.69
C LYS A 106 4.15 12.60 3.88
N LEU A 107 4.29 12.47 2.56
CA LEU A 107 3.20 12.34 1.61
C LEU A 107 3.16 10.92 1.02
N THR A 108 2.02 10.53 0.45
CA THR A 108 2.00 9.29 -0.32
C THR A 108 2.71 9.48 -1.67
N ARG A 109 3.18 8.39 -2.28
CA ARG A 109 3.72 8.43 -3.65
C ARG A 109 2.68 8.88 -4.67
N ALA A 110 1.39 8.70 -4.38
CA ALA A 110 0.31 9.18 -5.25
C ALA A 110 0.23 10.71 -5.17
N ASP A 111 0.23 11.26 -3.96
CA ASP A 111 0.19 12.71 -3.73
C ASP A 111 1.38 13.42 -4.39
N VAL A 112 2.59 12.88 -4.24
CA VAL A 112 3.79 13.43 -4.89
C VAL A 112 3.63 13.47 -6.42
N ARG A 113 3.04 12.43 -7.02
CA ARG A 113 2.77 12.43 -8.48
C ARG A 113 1.68 13.43 -8.85
N THR A 114 0.63 13.55 -8.04
CA THR A 114 -0.44 14.53 -8.26
C THR A 114 0.10 15.95 -8.22
N ILE A 115 0.93 16.28 -7.22
CA ILE A 115 1.57 17.60 -7.10
C ILE A 115 2.54 17.82 -8.27
N ALA A 116 3.39 16.84 -8.58
CA ALA A 116 4.34 16.95 -9.70
C ALA A 116 3.64 17.15 -11.04
N ALA A 117 2.56 16.42 -11.31
CA ALA A 117 1.75 16.57 -12.51
C ALA A 117 1.08 17.95 -12.58
N ALA A 118 0.51 18.42 -11.47
CA ALA A 118 -0.12 19.74 -11.40
C ALA A 118 0.87 20.90 -11.61
N LEU A 119 2.12 20.73 -11.16
CA LEU A 119 3.18 21.72 -11.27
C LEU A 119 4.04 21.59 -12.53
N GLY A 120 3.82 20.56 -13.36
CA GLY A 120 4.66 20.26 -14.52
C GLY A 120 6.10 19.85 -14.17
N VAL A 121 6.33 19.34 -12.96
CA VAL A 121 7.67 18.95 -12.47
C VAL A 121 7.98 17.53 -12.91
N THR A 122 9.02 17.36 -13.71
CA THR A 122 9.53 16.04 -14.07
C THR A 122 10.39 15.50 -12.95
N ILE A 123 9.84 14.61 -12.12
CA ILE A 123 10.64 13.90 -11.12
C ILE A 123 11.40 12.79 -11.84
N PRO A 124 12.74 12.71 -11.70
CA PRO A 124 13.49 11.62 -12.28
C PRO A 124 12.91 10.31 -11.75
N SER A 125 12.49 9.45 -12.69
CA SER A 125 12.44 8.03 -12.43
C SER A 125 13.79 7.70 -11.79
N SER A 126 13.79 7.14 -10.59
CA SER A 126 14.98 6.45 -10.14
C SER A 126 15.16 5.31 -11.14
N LYS A 127 15.85 5.56 -12.25
CA LYS A 127 16.65 4.54 -12.87
C LYS A 127 17.38 3.98 -11.67
N ARG A 128 17.18 2.70 -11.34
CA ARG A 128 18.27 1.97 -10.71
C ARG A 128 19.43 2.34 -11.61
N LYS A 129 20.32 3.23 -11.15
CA LYS A 129 21.69 3.15 -11.63
C LYS A 129 21.96 1.66 -11.45
N GLN A 130 22.24 0.95 -12.54
CA GLN A 130 23.23 -0.09 -12.44
C GLN A 130 24.40 0.65 -11.79
N ALA A 131 24.42 0.65 -10.46
CA ALA A 131 25.59 1.02 -9.73
C ALA A 131 26.61 0.04 -10.30
N GLU A 132 27.61 0.58 -10.98
CA GLU A 132 28.87 -0.14 -11.16
C GLU A 132 29.09 -0.90 -9.85
N GLN A 133 29.15 -2.21 -9.96
CA GLN A 133 29.36 -3.07 -8.79
C GLN A 133 30.51 -2.44 -8.00
N PRO A 134 30.32 -2.14 -6.70
CA PRO A 134 31.37 -1.52 -5.92
C PRO A 134 32.61 -2.38 -6.10
N THR A 135 33.70 -1.78 -6.57
CA THR A 135 34.96 -2.48 -6.73
C THR A 135 35.36 -3.05 -5.37
N LEU A 136 36.03 -4.22 -5.37
CA LEU A 136 36.43 -4.92 -4.13
C LEU A 136 37.11 -4.02 -3.10
N ALA A 137 37.80 -2.97 -3.54
CA ALA A 137 38.42 -1.95 -2.69
C ALA A 137 37.40 -1.09 -1.91
N GLN A 138 36.29 -0.67 -2.53
CA GLN A 138 35.25 0.14 -1.90
C GLN A 138 34.39 -0.68 -0.91
N LEU A 139 34.29 -1.99 -1.14
CA LEU A 139 33.68 -2.93 -0.19
C LEU A 139 34.58 -3.17 1.03
N ALA A 140 35.90 -3.13 0.88
CA ALA A 140 36.84 -3.32 1.99
C ALA A 140 36.79 -2.16 3.01
N ASP A 141 36.75 -0.91 2.53
CA ASP A 141 36.65 0.28 3.40
C ASP A 141 35.32 0.35 4.18
N GLN A 142 34.22 -0.19 3.61
CA GLN A 142 32.93 -0.26 4.31
C GLN A 142 32.84 -1.39 5.34
N VAL A 143 33.73 -2.38 5.31
CA VAL A 143 33.77 -3.47 6.28
C VAL A 143 34.48 -3.05 7.56
N GLU A 144 35.45 -2.13 7.49
CA GLU A 144 36.15 -1.63 8.69
C GLU A 144 35.25 -0.80 9.64
N THR A 145 34.11 -0.29 9.16
CA THR A 145 33.21 0.57 9.95
C THR A 145 31.93 -0.10 10.44
N LYS A 146 31.71 -1.38 10.12
CA LYS A 146 30.56 -2.17 10.64
C LYS A 146 31.03 -3.13 11.73
N PRO A 147 30.20 -3.41 12.76
CA PRO A 147 30.55 -4.36 13.80
C PRO A 147 30.90 -5.71 13.18
N ALA A 148 31.91 -6.38 13.73
CA ALA A 148 32.37 -7.68 13.25
C ALA A 148 31.20 -8.68 13.23
N LEU A 149 30.66 -8.91 12.03
CA LEU A 149 29.64 -9.93 11.80
C LEU A 149 30.25 -11.28 12.18
N SER A 150 29.47 -12.11 12.87
CA SER A 150 29.87 -13.47 13.16
C SER A 150 30.13 -14.23 11.85
N ALA A 151 31.02 -15.23 11.89
CA ALA A 151 31.32 -16.04 10.72
C ALA A 151 30.07 -16.66 10.07
N ILE A 152 29.02 -16.90 10.86
CA ILE A 152 27.74 -17.44 10.40
C ILE A 152 26.93 -16.40 9.61
N GLU A 153 26.90 -15.15 10.07
CA GLU A 153 26.21 -14.05 9.37
C GLU A 153 26.89 -13.71 8.03
N LEU A 154 28.23 -13.78 7.98
CA LEU A 154 28.98 -13.63 6.73
C LEU A 154 28.63 -14.74 5.72
N LEU A 155 28.52 -15.99 6.19
CA LEU A 155 28.11 -17.11 5.35
C LEU A 155 26.67 -16.95 4.85
N ALA A 156 25.73 -16.55 5.73
CA ALA A 156 24.34 -16.30 5.34
C ALA A 156 24.23 -15.15 4.31
N GLY A 157 24.95 -14.05 4.52
CA GLY A 157 25.03 -12.93 3.57
C GLY A 157 25.58 -13.35 2.21
N ARG A 158 26.61 -14.20 2.19
CA ARG A 158 27.18 -14.74 0.94
C ARG A 158 26.19 -15.64 0.19
N VAL A 159 25.42 -16.47 0.91
CA VAL A 159 24.36 -17.30 0.31
C VAL A 159 23.25 -16.44 -0.30
N LEU A 160 22.81 -15.39 0.42
CA LEU A 160 21.81 -14.44 -0.09
C LEU A 160 22.30 -13.68 -1.33
N ALA A 161 23.55 -13.24 -1.34
CA ALA A 161 24.14 -12.55 -2.49
C ALA A 161 24.19 -13.46 -3.73
N MET A 162 24.58 -14.73 -3.56
CA MET A 162 24.60 -15.72 -4.65
C MET A 162 23.19 -16.00 -5.18
N ALA A 163 22.19 -16.14 -4.30
CA ALA A 163 20.79 -16.29 -4.71
C ALA A 163 20.28 -15.07 -5.51
N ALA A 164 20.67 -13.85 -5.11
CA ALA A 164 20.26 -12.61 -5.78
C ALA A 164 20.81 -12.48 -7.21
N ILE A 165 21.97 -13.09 -7.50
CA ILE A 165 22.57 -13.13 -8.86
C ILE A 165 22.17 -14.39 -9.64
N GLY A 166 21.18 -15.15 -9.17
CA GLY A 166 20.62 -16.32 -9.87
C GLY A 166 21.51 -17.57 -9.83
N LYS A 167 22.46 -17.65 -8.88
CA LYS A 167 23.30 -18.84 -8.70
C LYS A 167 22.51 -19.96 -8.01
N SER A 168 22.81 -21.19 -8.40
CA SER A 168 22.15 -22.39 -7.89
C SER A 168 22.52 -22.66 -6.42
N SER A 169 21.65 -23.42 -5.72
CA SER A 169 21.92 -23.91 -4.35
C SER A 169 23.25 -24.68 -4.26
N ARG A 170 23.60 -25.42 -5.32
CA ARG A 170 24.87 -26.13 -5.42
C ARG A 170 26.07 -25.18 -5.45
N GLU A 171 26.03 -24.15 -6.29
CA GLU A 171 27.10 -23.13 -6.38
C GLU A 171 27.22 -22.32 -5.07
N ALA A 172 26.10 -21.99 -4.43
CA ALA A 172 26.10 -21.31 -3.13
C ALA A 172 26.69 -22.18 -2.00
N ARG A 173 26.43 -23.49 -2.03
CA ARG A 173 27.03 -24.45 -1.10
C ARG A 173 28.52 -24.65 -1.34
N GLU A 174 28.94 -24.75 -2.60
CA GLU A 174 30.36 -24.83 -2.97
C GLU A 174 31.11 -23.57 -2.53
N ALA A 175 30.51 -22.39 -2.73
CA ALA A 175 31.08 -21.11 -2.31
C ALA A 175 31.19 -20.92 -0.79
N THR A 176 30.37 -21.63 0.01
CA THR A 176 30.43 -21.60 1.48
C THR A 176 31.29 -22.71 2.08
N GLY A 177 31.64 -23.74 1.30
CA GLY A 177 32.38 -24.90 1.78
C GLY A 177 31.64 -25.75 2.84
N LEU A 178 30.35 -25.50 3.05
CA LEU A 178 29.56 -26.17 4.08
C LEU A 178 29.07 -27.55 3.61
N LYS A 179 29.13 -28.53 4.51
CA LYS A 179 28.47 -29.82 4.30
C LYS A 179 26.96 -29.59 4.10
N PRO A 180 26.27 -30.39 3.24
CA PRO A 180 24.86 -30.18 2.90
C PRO A 180 23.92 -29.99 4.11
N ALA A 181 24.09 -30.76 5.19
CA ALA A 181 23.27 -30.63 6.39
C ALA A 181 23.44 -29.26 7.10
N LYS A 182 24.67 -28.77 7.21
CA LYS A 182 24.97 -27.46 7.81
C LYS A 182 24.51 -26.30 6.93
N PHE A 183 24.65 -26.46 5.62
CA PHE A 183 24.13 -25.50 4.64
C PHE A 183 22.60 -25.38 4.73
N LYS A 184 21.88 -26.50 4.80
CA LYS A 184 20.42 -26.52 4.97
C LYS A 184 20.00 -25.85 6.28
N ALA A 185 20.68 -26.16 7.39
CA ALA A 185 20.41 -25.55 8.69
C ALA A 185 20.63 -24.02 8.67
N LEU A 186 21.72 -23.56 8.04
CA LEU A 186 21.99 -22.13 7.85
C LEU A 186 20.86 -21.45 7.07
N CYS A 187 20.47 -22.02 5.94
CA CYS A 187 19.40 -21.47 5.11
C CYS A 187 18.08 -21.42 5.86
N SER A 188 17.71 -22.48 6.58
CA SER A 188 16.51 -22.50 7.42
C SER A 188 16.55 -21.45 8.53
N SER A 189 17.68 -21.26 9.19
CA SER A 189 17.82 -20.27 10.28
C SER A 189 17.66 -18.82 9.82
N TYR A 190 17.99 -18.53 8.56
CA TYR A 190 17.88 -17.19 7.97
C TYR A 190 16.69 -17.07 7.00
N GLY A 191 15.79 -18.07 6.96
CA GLY A 191 14.61 -18.06 6.10
C GLY A 191 14.92 -18.04 4.60
N ILE A 192 16.07 -18.60 4.19
CA ILE A 192 16.50 -18.69 2.80
C ILE A 192 15.92 -19.98 2.19
N THR A 193 15.05 -19.83 1.20
CA THR A 193 14.46 -20.96 0.45
C THR A 193 15.00 -20.98 -0.98
N PHE A 194 15.33 -22.17 -1.47
CA PHE A 194 15.66 -22.40 -2.88
C PHE A 194 14.50 -23.14 -3.53
N ASP A 195 13.83 -22.50 -4.49
CA ASP A 195 12.72 -23.11 -5.22
C ASP A 195 13.27 -23.72 -6.52
N GLU A 196 13.25 -25.05 -6.63
CA GLU A 196 13.87 -25.77 -7.78
C GLU A 196 12.96 -25.79 -9.03
N ALA A 197 11.72 -25.29 -8.94
CA ALA A 197 10.69 -25.50 -9.97
C ALA A 197 10.51 -24.36 -10.99
N SER A 198 11.22 -23.22 -10.89
CA SER A 198 11.09 -22.14 -11.87
C SER A 198 12.41 -21.46 -12.19
N ALA A 199 12.68 -21.25 -13.48
CA ALA A 199 13.84 -20.52 -13.99
C ALA A 199 13.76 -18.99 -13.71
N GLY A 200 13.14 -18.58 -12.60
CA GLY A 200 12.92 -17.19 -12.20
C GLY A 200 12.90 -17.08 -10.68
N TRP A 201 13.82 -16.31 -10.11
CA TRP A 201 14.19 -16.36 -8.70
C TRP A 201 13.53 -15.25 -7.88
N THR A 202 12.93 -15.59 -6.74
CA THR A 202 12.56 -14.63 -5.69
C THR A 202 13.09 -15.09 -4.33
N ALA A 203 13.98 -14.30 -3.74
CA ALA A 203 14.40 -14.47 -2.35
C ALA A 203 13.36 -13.77 -1.46
N THR A 204 12.40 -14.53 -0.95
CA THR A 204 11.40 -14.01 -0.01
C THR A 204 11.86 -14.37 1.40
N THR A 205 12.36 -13.40 2.16
CA THR A 205 12.51 -13.56 3.60
C THR A 205 11.10 -13.57 4.21
N HIS A 206 10.56 -14.76 4.46
CA HIS A 206 9.34 -14.84 5.27
C HIS A 206 9.70 -14.53 6.72
N GLY A 207 9.47 -13.26 7.10
CA GLY A 207 9.36 -12.85 8.50
C GLY A 207 8.14 -13.51 9.13
N GLY A 208 8.28 -14.77 9.53
CA GLY A 208 7.31 -15.51 10.33
C GLY A 208 7.54 -15.23 11.80
N CYS A 209 6.82 -14.22 12.33
CA CYS A 209 6.57 -14.10 13.75
C CYS A 209 5.65 -15.28 14.16
N GLN A 210 6.21 -16.29 14.81
CA GLN A 210 5.45 -17.30 15.55
C GLN A 210 5.60 -16.98 17.04
N ARG A 211 4.47 -16.66 17.68
CA ARG A 211 4.26 -16.87 19.12
C ARG A 211 3.85 -18.32 19.33
#